data_AF-A0A352N0J2-F1
#
_entry.id   AF-A0A352N0J2-F1
#
_cell.length_a   1.000
_cell.length_b   1.000
_cell.length_c   1.000
_cell.angle_alpha   90.00
_cell.angle_beta   90.00
_cell.angle_gamma   90.00
#
_symmetry.space_group_name_H-M   'P 1'
#
loop_
_entity.id
_entity.type
_entity.pdbx_description
1 polymer ?
#
loop_
_entity_poly.entity_id
_entity_poly.type
_entity_poly.pdbx_seq_one_letter_code
_entity_poly.pdbx_strand_id
1 'polypeptide(L)'
;MKSSFELAMERLGGPMKKLTDEQKKAIAGIESKYKSRIAQLQLSIDEAIRKTPDDEEKIRKQIASEISSLQEKCEAEKGKVRGE
;
A
#
# COMPACT_ATOMS: atom_id res chain seq x y z
N MET A 1 -12.65 -37.93 -11.48
CA MET A 1 -11.47 -37.72 -10.63
C MET A 1 -11.25 -36.21 -10.57
N LYS A 2 -11.63 -35.55 -9.46
CA LYS A 2 -11.50 -34.07 -9.36
C LYS A 2 -10.02 -33.70 -9.27
N SER A 3 -9.63 -32.57 -9.86
CA SER A 3 -8.25 -32.08 -9.82
C SER A 3 -7.89 -31.60 -8.41
N SER A 4 -6.62 -31.76 -8.01
CA SER A 4 -6.10 -31.25 -6.73
C SER A 4 -6.32 -29.73 -6.58
N PHE A 5 -6.36 -29.00 -7.69
CA PHE A 5 -6.69 -27.57 -7.73
C PHE A 5 -8.16 -27.30 -7.35
N GLU A 6 -9.08 -28.13 -7.82
CA GLU A 6 -10.51 -28.00 -7.50
C GLU A 6 -10.76 -28.32 -6.03
N LEU A 7 -10.09 -29.34 -5.49
CA LEU A 7 -10.20 -29.72 -4.07
C LEU A 7 -9.62 -28.63 -3.14
N ALA A 8 -8.56 -27.94 -3.56
CA ALA A 8 -7.98 -26.82 -2.82
C ALA A 8 -8.93 -25.61 -2.80
N MET A 9 -9.59 -25.31 -3.92
CA MET A 9 -10.60 -24.24 -4.02
C MET A 9 -11.88 -24.55 -3.21
N GLU A 10 -12.28 -25.83 -3.14
CA GLU A 10 -13.41 -26.29 -2.33
C GLU A 10 -13.10 -26.15 -0.82
N ARG A 11 -11.85 -26.44 -0.40
CA ARG A 11 -11.38 -26.28 1.00
C ARG A 11 -11.20 -24.82 1.43
N LEU A 12 -10.93 -23.92 0.49
CA LEU A 12 -10.76 -22.47 0.75
C LEU A 12 -12.08 -21.67 0.71
N GLY A 13 -13.23 -22.33 0.51
CA GLY A 13 -14.54 -21.69 0.68
C GLY A 13 -15.10 -20.99 -0.55
N GLY A 14 -14.94 -21.56 -1.75
CA GLY A 14 -15.68 -21.14 -2.94
C GLY A 14 -14.86 -20.36 -3.98
N PRO A 15 -15.51 -19.81 -5.04
CA PRO A 15 -14.79 -19.15 -6.13
C PRO A 15 -14.02 -17.95 -5.59
N MET A 16 -12.68 -18.06 -5.58
CA MET A 16 -11.79 -16.94 -5.31
C MET A 16 -12.21 -15.80 -6.26
N LYS A 17 -12.73 -14.69 -5.72
CA LYS A 17 -13.09 -13.50 -6.50
C LYS A 17 -11.82 -13.00 -7.18
N LYS A 18 -11.61 -13.43 -8.42
CA LYS A 18 -10.50 -12.95 -9.23
C LYS A 18 -10.75 -11.48 -9.53
N LEU A 19 -9.75 -10.65 -9.26
CA LEU A 19 -9.78 -9.25 -9.66
C LEU A 19 -9.87 -9.17 -11.18
N THR A 20 -10.76 -8.31 -11.68
CA THR A 20 -10.80 -7.95 -13.09
C THR A 20 -9.51 -7.23 -13.48
N ASP A 21 -9.20 -7.22 -14.78
CA ASP A 21 -8.00 -6.51 -15.24
C ASP A 21 -8.10 -4.99 -14.99
N GLU A 22 -9.31 -4.44 -14.98
CA GLU A 22 -9.60 -3.07 -14.58
C GLU A 22 -9.28 -2.84 -13.09
N GLN A 23 -9.70 -3.74 -12.20
CA GLN A 23 -9.37 -3.67 -10.77
C GLN A 23 -7.87 -3.77 -10.54
N LYS A 24 -7.18 -4.68 -11.23
CA LYS A 24 -5.70 -4.79 -11.16
C LYS A 24 -5.02 -3.51 -11.60
N LYS A 25 -5.47 -2.93 -12.73
CA LYS A 25 -4.92 -1.67 -13.25
C LYS A 25 -5.16 -0.50 -12.29
N ALA A 26 -6.36 -0.42 -11.71
CA ALA A 26 -6.68 0.60 -10.71
C ALA A 26 -5.80 0.45 -9.46
N ILE A 27 -5.63 -0.77 -8.94
CA ILE A 27 -4.74 -1.06 -7.81
C ILE A 27 -3.29 -0.66 -8.12
N ALA A 28 -2.76 -1.03 -9.28
CA ALA A 28 -1.41 -0.65 -9.68
C ALA A 28 -1.22 0.88 -9.77
N GLY A 29 -2.25 1.59 -10.26
CA GLY A 29 -2.27 3.05 -10.28
C GLY A 29 -2.24 3.68 -8.89
N ILE A 30 -3.04 3.13 -7.97
CA ILE A 30 -3.06 3.54 -6.54
C ILE A 30 -1.68 3.31 -5.93
N GLU A 31 -1.09 2.12 -6.10
CA GLU A 31 0.23 1.79 -5.55
C GLU A 31 1.32 2.72 -6.09
N SER A 32 1.34 2.97 -7.40
CA SER A 32 2.31 3.89 -8.01
C SER A 32 2.17 5.31 -7.45
N LYS A 33 0.94 5.81 -7.30
CA LYS A 33 0.65 7.14 -6.74
C LYS A 33 1.18 7.26 -5.30
N TYR A 34 0.88 6.29 -4.44
CA TYR A 34 1.31 6.33 -3.03
C TYR A 34 2.81 6.10 -2.88
N LYS A 35 3.41 5.19 -3.68
CA LYS A 35 4.86 4.98 -3.71
C LYS A 35 5.62 6.25 -4.09
N SER A 36 5.14 7.00 -5.08
CA SER A 36 5.75 8.29 -5.46
C SER A 36 5.70 9.31 -4.32
N ARG A 37 4.58 9.39 -3.59
CA ARG A 37 4.44 10.31 -2.46
C ARG A 37 5.38 9.94 -1.31
N ILE A 38 5.43 8.66 -0.96
CA ILE A 38 6.34 8.17 0.08
C ILE A 38 7.80 8.47 -0.29
N ALA A 39 8.20 8.23 -1.54
CA ALA A 39 9.54 8.54 -2.00
C ALA A 39 9.87 10.04 -1.90
N GLN A 40 8.93 10.92 -2.25
CA GLN A 40 9.10 12.37 -2.09
C GLN A 40 9.29 12.78 -0.62
N LEU A 41 8.48 12.24 0.29
CA LEU A 41 8.66 12.47 1.73
C LEU A 41 10.03 12.00 2.21
N GLN A 42 10.45 10.79 1.81
CA GLN A 42 11.75 10.25 2.20
C GLN A 42 12.90 11.12 1.70
N LEU A 43 12.83 11.65 0.48
CA LEU A 43 13.84 12.56 -0.05
C LEU A 43 13.89 13.90 0.69
N SER A 44 12.75 14.39 1.20
CA SER A 44 12.71 15.65 1.96
C SER A 44 13.33 15.57 3.34
N ILE A 45 13.59 14.35 3.87
CA ILE A 45 14.06 14.18 5.25
C ILE A 45 15.47 14.74 5.46
N ASP A 46 16.37 14.51 4.51
CA ASP A 46 17.77 14.94 4.63
C ASP A 46 17.87 16.47 4.61
N GLU A 47 17.04 17.13 3.80
CA GLU A 47 16.95 18.58 3.77
C GLU A 47 16.37 19.15 5.08
N ALA A 48 15.34 18.50 5.62
CA ALA A 48 14.74 18.91 6.89
C ALA A 48 15.71 18.76 8.07
N ILE A 49 16.44 17.64 8.15
CA ILE A 49 17.44 17.39 9.19
C ILE A 49 18.59 18.40 9.09
N ARG A 50 19.05 18.74 7.87
CA ARG A 50 20.09 19.76 7.70
C ARG A 50 19.67 21.16 8.17
N LYS A 51 18.39 21.50 8.03
CA LYS A 51 17.84 22.79 8.49
C LYS A 51 17.67 22.84 10.01
N THR A 52 17.35 21.69 10.63
CA THR A 52 17.03 21.62 12.06
C THR A 52 17.63 20.35 12.70
N PRO A 53 18.96 20.30 12.88
CA PRO A 53 19.66 19.09 13.33
C PRO A 53 19.26 18.66 14.76
N ASP A 54 18.97 19.61 15.65
CA ASP A 54 18.53 19.32 17.02
C ASP A 54 17.15 18.63 17.09
N ASP A 55 16.36 18.73 16.00
CA ASP A 55 15.03 18.15 15.87
C ASP A 55 15.01 16.85 15.05
N GLU A 56 16.17 16.25 14.74
CA GLU A 56 16.27 15.07 13.86
C GLU A 56 15.31 13.94 14.26
N GLU A 57 15.28 13.58 15.55
CA GLU A 57 14.43 12.49 16.04
C GLU A 57 12.94 12.80 15.83
N LYS A 58 12.55 14.06 16.07
CA LYS A 58 11.18 14.54 15.88
C LYS A 58 10.79 14.52 14.41
N ILE A 59 11.67 14.99 13.52
CA ILE A 59 11.48 14.98 12.07
C ILE A 59 11.30 13.53 11.57
N ARG A 60 12.18 12.61 12.00
CA ARG A 60 12.08 11.19 11.65
C ARG A 60 10.76 10.57 12.12
N LYS A 61 10.33 10.85 13.36
CA LYS A 61 9.05 10.38 13.90
C LYS A 61 7.85 10.91 13.11
N GLN A 62 7.87 12.19 12.77
CA GLN A 62 6.80 12.81 11.98
C GLN A 62 6.68 12.16 10.59
N ILE A 63 7.80 12.05 9.86
CA ILE A 63 7.81 11.44 8.53
C ILE A 63 7.39 9.96 8.60
N ALA A 64 7.83 9.21 9.60
CA ALA A 64 7.40 7.83 9.79
C ALA A 64 5.87 7.71 10.00
N SER A 65 5.28 8.61 10.79
CA SER A 65 3.83 8.68 10.98
C SER A 65 3.09 9.03 9.68
N GLU A 66 3.61 9.99 8.92
CA GLU A 66 3.03 10.37 7.62
C GLU A 66 3.09 9.21 6.60
N ILE A 67 4.20 8.47 6.56
CA ILE A 67 4.35 7.27 5.72
C ILE A 67 3.32 6.20 6.13
N SER A 68 3.16 5.93 7.43
CA SER A 68 2.15 4.98 7.92
C SER A 68 0.75 5.38 7.48
N SER A 69 0.39 6.67 7.63
CA SER A 69 -0.91 7.17 7.19
C SER A 69 -1.11 7.03 5.68
N LEU A 70 -0.07 7.25 4.87
CA LEU A 70 -0.13 7.04 3.42
C LEU A 70 -0.30 5.57 3.05
N GLN A 71 0.33 4.65 3.78
CA GLN A 71 0.18 3.22 3.57
C GLN A 71 -1.24 2.75 3.94
N GLU A 72 -1.77 3.20 5.06
CA GLU A 72 -3.16 2.93 5.47
C GLU A 72 -4.16 3.43 4.43
N LYS A 73 -3.98 4.66 3.92
CA LYS A 73 -4.84 5.21 2.86
C LYS A 73 -4.71 4.42 1.55
N CYS A 74 -3.50 3.97 1.20
CA CYS A 74 -3.28 3.11 0.06
C CYS A 74 -4.06 1.79 0.19
N GLU A 75 -3.96 1.10 1.33
CA GLU A 75 -4.71 -0.13 1.57
C GLU A 75 -6.22 0.10 1.59
N ALA A 76 -6.70 1.18 2.21
CA ALA A 76 -8.12 1.52 2.20
C ALA A 76 -8.65 1.81 0.78
N GLU A 77 -7.90 2.51 -0.07
CA GLU A 77 -8.26 2.72 -1.48
C GLU A 77 -8.26 1.41 -2.26
N LYS A 78 -7.28 0.53 -2.04
CA LYS A 78 -7.25 -0.80 -2.66
C LYS A 78 -8.42 -1.68 -2.20
N GLY A 79 -8.77 -1.65 -0.92
CA GLY A 79 -9.93 -2.35 -0.35
C GLY A 79 -11.22 -1.95 -1.06
N LYS A 80 -11.45 -0.65 -1.27
CA LYS A 80 -12.60 -0.16 -2.05
C LYS A 80 -12.65 -0.71 -3.47
N VAL A 81 -11.50 -0.84 -4.14
CA VAL A 81 -11.41 -1.44 -5.48
C VAL A 81 -11.71 -2.94 -5.44
N ARG A 82 -11.27 -3.64 -4.39
CA ARG A 82 -11.55 -5.07 -4.15
C ARG A 82 -13.01 -5.32 -3.74
N GLY A 83 -13.71 -4.30 -3.24
CA GLY A 83 -15.06 -4.38 -2.69
C GLY A 83 -15.10 -4.85 -1.23
N GLU A 84 -14.07 -4.50 -0.47
CA GLU A 84 -13.89 -4.72 0.98
C GLU A 84 -14.32 -3.51 1.80
#